data_AF-A0A3M1XM34-F1
#
_entry.id   AF-A0A3M1XM34-F1
#
_cell.length_a   1.000
_cell.length_b   1.000
_cell.length_c   1.000
_cell.angle_alpha   90.00
_cell.angle_beta   90.00
_cell.angle_gamma   90.00
#
_symmetry.space_group_name_H-M   'P 1'
#
loop_
_entity.id
_entity.type
_entity.pdbx_description
1 polymer ?
#
loop_
_entity_poly.entity_id
_entity_poly.type
_entity_poly.pdbx_seq_one_letter_code
_entity_poly.pdbx_strand_id
1 'polypeptide(L)'
;SRVDTNPDLRYYLSGSQHFLMSEKISQSLAGRTSVLHLLPFSLAELATGGFAFDRFEDALFRGQYPRIYDRDIAPGDFYPAYVQTYIERDVRQMKNIADFDAFYRFLRLCAGRIGQPLNVSSLAQDASISSQTAKAWLSVLQASFLVFYLRPHFRNFSRRLVKSPKLYFYDTGLLCYLLGIESADQLFTHYLRGNLFENFVLANLLKYRLHRGQPSNLHFWLDKNSREIDCLIEKGENLRPVEVEGGQTAKQAYFKNIKAWHALSGLQEKGYVIYGGDQSLEMPDGRLLSWRDMDAVMAF
;
A
#
# COMPACT_ATOMS: atom_id res chain seq x y z
N SER A 1 -38.16 6.67 0.88
CA SER A 1 -38.09 5.21 0.99
C SER A 1 -38.38 4.81 2.44
N ARG A 2 -38.76 3.56 2.77
CA ARG A 2 -39.01 3.13 4.17
C ARG A 2 -37.81 3.37 5.12
N VAL A 3 -36.61 3.53 4.56
CA VAL A 3 -35.36 3.78 5.28
C VAL A 3 -35.30 5.22 5.83
N ASP A 4 -35.94 6.18 5.15
CA ASP A 4 -35.86 7.61 5.53
C ASP A 4 -36.85 7.97 6.66
N THR A 5 -37.76 7.06 7.00
CA THR A 5 -38.87 7.31 7.95
C THR A 5 -38.63 6.75 9.36
N ASN A 6 -37.59 5.94 9.56
CA ASN A 6 -37.27 5.37 10.88
C ASN A 6 -35.77 5.57 11.20
N PRO A 7 -35.41 6.51 12.09
CA PRO A 7 -34.02 6.82 12.42
C PRO A 7 -33.27 5.69 13.14
N ASP A 8 -33.97 4.67 13.65
CA ASP A 8 -33.36 3.55 14.38
C ASP A 8 -32.93 2.39 13.47
N LEU A 9 -33.35 2.39 12.20
CA LEU A 9 -33.01 1.32 11.26
C LEU A 9 -31.67 1.61 10.57
N ARG A 10 -30.69 0.72 10.78
CA ARG A 10 -29.40 0.72 10.09
C ARG A 10 -29.25 -0.54 9.25
N TYR A 11 -28.78 -0.39 8.01
CA TYR A 11 -28.53 -1.50 7.11
C TYR A 11 -27.03 -1.58 6.80
N TYR A 12 -26.47 -2.78 6.88
CA TYR A 12 -25.09 -3.06 6.53
C TYR A 12 -25.06 -3.96 5.29
N LEU A 13 -24.40 -3.49 4.24
CA LEU A 13 -24.19 -4.25 3.01
C LEU A 13 -22.69 -4.49 2.87
N SER A 14 -22.30 -5.76 2.82
CA SER A 14 -20.90 -6.17 2.63
C SER A 14 -20.78 -6.98 1.33
N GLY A 15 -19.71 -6.76 0.58
CA GLY A 15 -19.39 -7.55 -0.60
C GLY A 15 -17.93 -7.39 -0.99
N SER A 16 -17.29 -8.48 -1.41
CA SER A 16 -15.91 -8.50 -1.89
C SER A 16 -15.77 -7.93 -3.31
N GLN A 17 -16.89 -7.83 -4.06
CA GLN A 17 -16.93 -7.38 -5.44
C GLN A 17 -17.60 -6.01 -5.56
N HIS A 18 -16.82 -4.96 -5.27
CA HIS A 18 -17.30 -3.58 -5.36
C HIS A 18 -17.89 -3.25 -6.76
N PHE A 19 -17.26 -3.78 -7.82
CA PHE A 19 -17.67 -3.56 -9.20
C PHE A 19 -19.08 -4.10 -9.50
N LEU A 20 -19.32 -5.38 -9.23
CA LEU A 20 -20.61 -6.04 -9.50
C LEU A 20 -21.74 -5.53 -8.61
N MET A 21 -21.40 -5.06 -7.40
CA MET A 21 -22.37 -4.39 -6.53
C MET A 21 -22.74 -3.02 -7.08
N SER A 22 -21.78 -2.24 -7.58
CA SER A 22 -22.02 -0.91 -8.15
C SER A 22 -22.83 -0.95 -9.46
N GLU A 23 -22.62 -1.94 -10.33
CA GLU A 23 -23.39 -2.08 -11.59
C GLU A 23 -24.86 -2.42 -11.37
N LYS A 24 -25.19 -3.10 -10.27
CA LYS A 24 -26.58 -3.52 -9.94
C LYS A 24 -27.36 -2.48 -9.16
N ILE A 25 -26.72 -1.44 -8.64
CA ILE A 25 -27.38 -0.35 -7.92
C ILE A 25 -27.82 0.71 -8.92
N SER A 26 -29.09 0.66 -9.34
CA SER A 26 -29.66 1.58 -10.33
C SER A 26 -30.00 2.96 -9.77
N GLN A 27 -30.09 3.11 -8.44
CA GLN A 27 -30.39 4.38 -7.77
C GLN A 27 -29.21 4.90 -6.96
N SER A 28 -28.92 6.19 -7.08
CA SER A 28 -27.88 6.84 -6.29
C SER A 28 -28.23 6.86 -4.81
N LEU A 29 -27.33 6.30 -3.98
CA LEU A 29 -27.40 6.34 -2.52
C LEU A 29 -26.68 7.58 -1.94
N ALA A 30 -26.33 8.56 -2.79
CA ALA A 30 -25.66 9.78 -2.39
C ALA A 30 -26.40 10.48 -1.23
N GLY A 31 -25.63 10.92 -0.22
CA GLY A 31 -26.14 11.57 0.99
C GLY A 31 -26.83 10.66 2.00
N ARG A 32 -26.99 9.35 1.71
CA ARG A 32 -27.72 8.39 2.56
C ARG A 32 -26.90 7.17 2.97
N THR A 33 -25.68 7.04 2.46
CA THR A 33 -24.79 5.92 2.78
C THR A 33 -23.38 6.39 3.04
N SER A 34 -22.71 5.70 3.96
CA SER A 34 -21.26 5.74 4.12
C SER A 34 -20.65 4.49 3.54
N VAL A 35 -19.53 4.63 2.82
CA VAL A 35 -18.76 3.50 2.28
C VAL A 35 -17.53 3.32 3.15
N LEU A 36 -17.35 2.11 3.67
CA LEU A 36 -16.16 1.71 4.41
C LEU A 36 -15.39 0.69 3.58
N HIS A 37 -14.07 0.90 3.45
CA HIS A 37 -13.19 -0.05 2.80
C HIS A 37 -12.39 -0.80 3.88
N LEU A 38 -12.71 -2.08 4.04
CA LEU A 38 -11.97 -3.00 4.89
C LEU A 38 -10.94 -3.74 4.02
N LEU A 39 -9.67 -3.44 4.23
CA LEU A 39 -8.56 -4.05 3.53
C LEU A 39 -8.10 -5.30 4.29
N PRO A 40 -7.06 -6.03 3.82
CA PRO A 40 -6.41 -7.04 4.64
C PRO A 40 -6.01 -6.46 6.00
N PHE A 41 -5.82 -7.30 7.00
CA PHE A 41 -5.52 -6.85 8.36
C PHE A 41 -4.35 -5.85 8.37
N SER A 42 -4.42 -4.88 9.27
CA SER A 42 -3.25 -4.10 9.67
C SER A 42 -2.37 -4.91 10.62
N LEU A 43 -1.11 -4.50 10.79
CA LEU A 43 -0.20 -5.13 11.72
C LEU A 43 -0.71 -5.04 13.16
N ALA A 44 -1.35 -3.93 13.53
CA ALA A 44 -1.95 -3.73 14.84
C ALA A 44 -3.14 -4.68 15.09
N GLU A 45 -3.96 -4.93 14.07
CA GLU A 45 -5.07 -5.90 14.16
C GLU A 45 -4.54 -7.33 14.32
N LEU A 46 -3.49 -7.71 13.58
CA LEU A 46 -2.84 -9.01 13.73
C LEU A 46 -2.27 -9.18 15.14
N ALA A 47 -1.55 -8.18 15.65
CA ALA A 47 -0.99 -8.21 17.01
C ALA A 47 -2.09 -8.34 18.08
N THR A 48 -3.21 -7.61 17.92
CA THR A 48 -4.38 -7.73 18.81
C THR A 48 -5.02 -9.12 18.75
N GLY A 49 -4.99 -9.75 17.57
CA GLY A 49 -5.44 -11.13 17.36
C GLY A 49 -4.45 -12.21 17.84
N GLY A 50 -3.35 -11.83 18.49
CA GLY A 50 -2.32 -12.77 18.97
C GLY A 50 -1.30 -13.20 17.92
N PHE A 51 -1.31 -12.59 16.73
CA PHE A 51 -0.33 -12.84 15.68
C PHE A 51 0.79 -11.81 15.75
N ALA A 52 1.87 -12.18 16.43
CA ALA A 52 3.13 -11.44 16.45
C ALA A 52 4.16 -12.14 15.56
N PHE A 53 5.05 -11.34 14.97
CA PHE A 53 6.17 -11.83 14.16
C PHE A 53 7.46 -11.33 14.77
N ASP A 54 8.51 -12.14 14.85
CA ASP A 54 9.80 -11.69 15.39
C ASP A 54 10.55 -10.79 14.40
N ARG A 55 10.48 -11.13 13.11
CA ARG A 55 11.12 -10.40 12.01
C ARG A 55 10.06 -9.83 11.08
N PHE A 56 10.30 -8.64 10.54
CA PHE A 56 9.35 -8.07 9.58
C PHE A 56 9.32 -8.89 8.28
N GLU A 57 10.39 -9.62 7.96
CA GLU A 57 10.43 -10.56 6.83
C GLU A 57 9.37 -11.66 6.94
N ASP A 58 9.11 -12.16 8.14
CA ASP A 58 8.08 -13.17 8.38
C ASP A 58 6.68 -12.57 8.17
N ALA A 59 6.47 -11.33 8.63
CA ALA A 59 5.23 -10.58 8.39
C ALA A 59 5.01 -10.27 6.90
N LEU A 60 6.09 -9.87 6.20
CA LEU A 60 6.10 -9.60 4.76
C LEU A 60 5.67 -10.82 3.97
N PHE A 61 6.35 -11.95 4.21
CA PHE A 61 6.16 -13.20 3.49
C PHE A 61 4.79 -13.81 3.78
N ARG A 62 4.34 -13.77 5.04
CA ARG A 62 3.00 -14.26 5.40
C ARG A 62 1.90 -13.40 4.77
N GLY A 63 2.12 -12.09 4.65
CA GLY A 63 1.12 -11.11 4.22
C GLY A 63 0.01 -10.96 5.26
N GLN A 64 -1.09 -10.32 4.91
CA GLN A 64 -2.09 -9.83 5.87
C GLN A 64 -3.54 -10.21 5.48
N TYR A 65 -3.74 -11.03 4.45
CA TYR A 65 -5.08 -11.53 4.13
C TYR A 65 -5.68 -12.36 5.28
N PRO A 66 -6.91 -12.06 5.74
CA PRO A 66 -7.48 -12.70 6.92
C PRO A 66 -7.53 -14.23 6.88
N ARG A 67 -7.81 -14.80 5.70
CA ARG A 67 -8.00 -16.24 5.53
C ARG A 67 -6.73 -17.06 5.80
N ILE A 68 -5.54 -16.48 5.66
CA ILE A 68 -4.26 -17.11 6.04
C ILE A 68 -4.20 -17.37 7.54
N TYR A 69 -4.80 -16.48 8.34
CA TYR A 69 -4.78 -16.54 9.80
C TYR A 69 -5.95 -17.34 10.36
N ASP A 70 -7.16 -17.13 9.83
CA ASP A 70 -8.38 -17.88 10.23
C ASP A 70 -8.25 -19.40 10.02
N ARG A 71 -7.50 -19.81 9.00
CA ARG A 71 -7.37 -21.21 8.60
C ARG A 71 -5.96 -21.77 8.72
N ASP A 72 -5.02 -20.96 9.23
CA ASP A 72 -3.60 -21.29 9.35
C ASP A 72 -3.01 -21.92 8.07
N ILE A 73 -3.20 -21.24 6.94
CA ILE A 73 -2.76 -21.73 5.63
C ILE A 73 -1.35 -21.22 5.36
N ALA A 74 -0.45 -22.08 4.90
CA ALA A 74 0.89 -21.67 4.51
C ALA A 74 0.82 -20.68 3.31
N PRO A 75 1.65 -19.62 3.27
CA PRO A 75 1.69 -18.67 2.15
C PRO A 75 1.87 -19.35 0.79
N GLY A 76 2.71 -20.39 0.74
CA GLY A 76 2.98 -21.19 -0.45
C GLY A 76 1.77 -21.93 -1.02
N ASP A 77 0.74 -22.21 -0.21
CA ASP A 77 -0.51 -22.81 -0.66
C ASP A 77 -1.58 -21.75 -0.93
N PHE A 78 -1.62 -20.70 -0.10
CA PHE A 78 -2.66 -19.68 -0.16
C PHE A 78 -2.57 -18.82 -1.43
N TYR A 79 -1.41 -18.23 -1.70
CA TYR A 79 -1.30 -17.23 -2.77
C TYR A 79 -1.46 -17.81 -4.18
N PRO A 80 -0.89 -18.99 -4.54
CA PRO A 80 -1.17 -19.59 -5.84
C PRO A 80 -2.66 -19.87 -6.03
N ALA A 81 -3.32 -20.44 -5.00
CA ALA A 81 -4.75 -20.70 -5.05
C ALA A 81 -5.56 -19.41 -5.15
N TYR A 82 -5.17 -18.35 -4.44
CA TYR A 82 -5.82 -17.03 -4.52
C TYR A 82 -5.73 -16.44 -5.93
N VAL A 83 -4.54 -16.46 -6.55
CA VAL A 83 -4.37 -15.95 -7.92
C VAL A 83 -5.18 -16.79 -8.92
N GLN A 84 -5.12 -18.11 -8.83
CA GLN A 84 -5.81 -19.01 -9.75
C GLN A 84 -7.34 -18.97 -9.61
N THR A 85 -7.87 -18.84 -8.40
CA THR A 85 -9.32 -19.00 -8.18
C THR A 85 -10.06 -17.68 -8.05
N TYR A 86 -9.44 -16.66 -7.45
CA TYR A 86 -10.08 -15.38 -7.19
C TYR A 86 -9.73 -14.38 -8.29
N ILE A 87 -8.42 -14.17 -8.52
CA ILE A 87 -7.99 -13.19 -9.53
C ILE A 87 -8.42 -13.66 -10.91
N GLU A 88 -8.10 -14.87 -11.33
CA GLU A 88 -8.48 -15.36 -12.67
C GLU A 88 -9.99 -15.27 -12.91
N ARG A 89 -10.81 -15.77 -11.98
CA ARG A 89 -12.26 -15.78 -12.13
C ARG A 89 -12.83 -14.36 -12.22
N ASP A 90 -12.45 -13.47 -11.32
CA ASP A 90 -13.02 -12.13 -11.25
C ASP A 90 -12.47 -11.23 -12.38
N VAL A 91 -11.22 -11.45 -12.79
CA VAL A 91 -10.58 -10.75 -13.91
C VAL A 91 -11.15 -11.17 -15.27
N ARG A 92 -11.39 -12.47 -15.50
CA ARG A 92 -11.99 -12.94 -16.76
C ARG A 92 -13.39 -12.40 -17.00
N GLN A 93 -14.12 -11.99 -15.97
CA GLN A 93 -15.42 -11.34 -16.10
C GLN A 93 -15.31 -9.91 -16.62
N MET A 94 -14.12 -9.31 -16.63
CA MET A 94 -13.89 -7.95 -17.08
C MET A 94 -13.58 -7.91 -18.58
N LYS A 95 -14.37 -7.15 -19.34
CA LYS A 95 -14.33 -7.07 -20.82
C LYS A 95 -12.95 -6.81 -21.44
N ASN A 96 -12.00 -6.28 -20.68
CA ASN A 96 -10.69 -5.87 -21.18
C ASN A 96 -9.58 -6.91 -20.97
N ILE A 97 -9.87 -8.10 -20.42
CA ILE A 97 -8.86 -9.13 -20.12
C ILE A 97 -9.29 -10.46 -20.74
N ALA A 98 -8.92 -10.66 -22.01
CA ALA A 98 -9.17 -11.91 -22.74
C ALA A 98 -8.05 -12.95 -22.53
N ASP A 99 -6.79 -12.49 -22.50
CA ASP A 99 -5.61 -13.32 -22.29
C ASP A 99 -5.15 -13.21 -20.83
N PHE A 100 -5.43 -14.25 -20.06
CA PHE A 100 -5.06 -14.28 -18.64
C PHE A 100 -3.55 -14.47 -18.44
N ASP A 101 -2.85 -15.17 -19.32
CA ASP A 101 -1.40 -15.36 -19.20
C ASP A 101 -0.65 -14.04 -19.40
N ALA A 102 -1.07 -13.25 -20.39
CA ALA A 102 -0.56 -11.90 -20.59
C ALA A 102 -0.85 -10.99 -19.39
N PHE A 103 -2.07 -11.10 -18.81
CA PHE A 103 -2.43 -10.34 -17.61
C PHE A 103 -1.61 -10.77 -16.39
N TYR A 104 -1.40 -12.08 -16.19
CA TYR A 104 -0.59 -12.59 -15.09
C TYR A 104 0.87 -12.14 -15.22
N ARG A 105 1.44 -12.19 -16.43
CA ARG A 105 2.77 -11.61 -16.71
C ARG A 105 2.80 -10.12 -16.39
N PHE A 106 1.78 -9.36 -16.77
CA PHE A 106 1.66 -7.94 -16.45
C PHE A 106 1.61 -7.68 -14.93
N LEU A 107 0.85 -8.50 -14.19
CA LEU A 107 0.78 -8.40 -12.73
C LEU A 107 2.14 -8.66 -12.07
N ARG A 108 2.91 -9.65 -12.56
CA ARG A 108 4.28 -9.89 -12.10
C ARG A 108 5.24 -8.74 -12.46
N LEU A 109 5.08 -8.13 -13.63
CA LEU A 109 5.86 -6.94 -14.02
C LEU A 109 5.55 -5.71 -13.15
N CYS A 110 4.31 -5.60 -12.65
CA CYS A 110 3.94 -4.59 -11.66
C CYS A 110 4.63 -4.86 -10.32
N ALA A 111 4.62 -6.12 -9.86
CA ALA A 111 5.34 -6.55 -8.65
C ALA A 111 6.84 -6.23 -8.71
N GLY A 112 7.50 -6.47 -9.84
CA GLY A 112 8.93 -6.14 -10.02
C GLY A 112 9.28 -4.65 -10.02
N ARG A 113 8.28 -3.75 -10.01
CA ARG A 113 8.46 -2.28 -10.05
C ARG A 113 7.83 -1.56 -8.86
N ILE A 114 7.53 -2.29 -7.79
CA ILE A 114 6.97 -1.70 -6.57
C ILE A 114 7.88 -0.59 -6.01
N GLY A 115 7.25 0.48 -5.51
CA GLY A 115 7.97 1.63 -4.95
C GLY A 115 8.68 2.52 -5.97
N GLN A 116 8.56 2.24 -7.27
CA GLN A 116 9.15 3.07 -8.33
C GLN A 116 8.08 3.98 -8.99
N PRO A 117 8.45 5.19 -9.46
CA PRO A 117 7.56 6.01 -10.26
C PRO A 117 7.04 5.25 -11.49
N LEU A 118 5.72 5.21 -11.65
CA LEU A 118 5.06 4.40 -12.67
C LEU A 118 5.39 4.89 -14.09
N ASN A 119 5.94 3.98 -14.90
CA ASN A 119 6.09 4.16 -16.34
C ASN A 119 5.20 3.16 -17.08
N VAL A 120 3.99 3.59 -17.43
CA VAL A 120 2.99 2.73 -18.08
C VAL A 120 3.45 2.24 -19.45
N SER A 121 4.17 3.06 -20.21
CA SER A 121 4.66 2.67 -21.54
C SER A 121 5.70 1.56 -21.45
N SER A 122 6.64 1.65 -20.50
CA SER A 122 7.62 0.58 -20.25
C SER A 122 6.95 -0.71 -19.78
N LEU A 123 5.99 -0.62 -18.85
CA LEU A 123 5.20 -1.78 -18.40
C LEU A 123 4.45 -2.46 -19.56
N ALA A 124 3.84 -1.66 -20.44
CA ALA A 124 3.11 -2.16 -21.61
C ALA A 124 4.04 -2.89 -22.59
N GLN A 125 5.20 -2.29 -22.87
CA GLN A 125 6.23 -2.87 -23.74
C GLN A 125 6.70 -4.23 -23.23
N ASP A 126 7.08 -4.32 -21.95
CA ASP A 126 7.58 -5.57 -21.35
C ASP A 126 6.50 -6.66 -21.28
N ALA A 127 5.24 -6.26 -21.11
CA ALA A 127 4.11 -7.18 -21.13
C ALA A 127 3.65 -7.56 -22.56
N SER A 128 4.23 -6.94 -23.60
CA SER A 128 3.83 -7.07 -25.01
C SER A 128 2.36 -6.71 -25.26
N ILE A 129 1.90 -5.61 -24.66
CA ILE A 129 0.53 -5.08 -24.79
C ILE A 129 0.55 -3.59 -25.17
N SER A 130 -0.60 -3.06 -25.57
CA SER A 130 -0.72 -1.61 -25.81
C SER A 130 -0.71 -0.82 -24.50
N SER A 131 -0.24 0.43 -24.52
CA SER A 131 -0.32 1.33 -23.35
C SER A 131 -1.76 1.56 -22.87
N GLN A 132 -2.75 1.50 -23.77
CA GLN A 132 -4.15 1.60 -23.41
C GLN A 132 -4.63 0.38 -22.62
N THR A 133 -4.21 -0.82 -23.05
CA THR A 133 -4.44 -2.08 -22.34
C THR A 133 -3.80 -2.04 -20.95
N ALA A 134 -2.54 -1.60 -20.84
CA ALA A 134 -1.86 -1.46 -19.55
C ALA A 134 -2.59 -0.51 -18.59
N LYS A 135 -3.10 0.63 -19.07
CA LYS A 135 -3.94 1.54 -18.26
C LYS A 135 -5.23 0.89 -17.80
N ALA A 136 -5.90 0.16 -18.70
CA ALA A 136 -7.13 -0.55 -18.35
C ALA A 136 -6.88 -1.63 -17.29
N TRP A 137 -5.80 -2.41 -17.44
CA TRP A 137 -5.43 -3.47 -16.49
C TRP A 137 -5.00 -2.90 -15.14
N LEU A 138 -4.25 -1.79 -15.12
CA LEU A 138 -3.94 -1.05 -13.89
C LEU A 138 -5.21 -0.55 -13.17
N SER A 139 -6.18 -0.04 -13.93
CA SER A 139 -7.49 0.38 -13.39
C SER A 139 -8.22 -0.81 -12.75
N VAL A 140 -8.18 -1.97 -13.39
CA VAL A 140 -8.73 -3.22 -12.87
C VAL A 140 -8.03 -3.64 -11.56
N LEU A 141 -6.70 -3.65 -11.52
CA LEU A 141 -5.94 -4.02 -10.33
C LEU A 141 -6.26 -3.08 -9.14
N GLN A 142 -6.40 -1.78 -9.42
CA GLN A 142 -6.75 -0.79 -8.40
C GLN A 142 -8.18 -0.99 -7.89
N ALA A 143 -9.15 -1.14 -8.80
CA ALA A 143 -10.56 -1.37 -8.46
C ALA A 143 -10.79 -2.69 -7.73
N SER A 144 -9.92 -3.68 -7.94
CA SER A 144 -9.96 -4.99 -7.29
C SER A 144 -9.24 -5.02 -5.94
N PHE A 145 -8.77 -3.88 -5.43
CA PHE A 145 -7.99 -3.78 -4.19
C PHE A 145 -6.76 -4.70 -4.15
N LEU A 146 -6.11 -4.90 -5.29
CA LEU A 146 -4.80 -5.58 -5.36
C LEU A 146 -3.66 -4.58 -5.21
N VAL A 147 -3.80 -3.41 -5.84
CA VAL A 147 -2.79 -2.35 -5.84
C VAL A 147 -3.36 -0.98 -5.47
N PHE A 148 -2.51 -0.08 -5.01
CA PHE A 148 -2.81 1.33 -4.80
C PHE A 148 -1.70 2.23 -5.33
N TYR A 149 -2.04 3.50 -5.53
CA TYR A 149 -1.12 4.54 -5.95
C TYR A 149 -0.79 5.48 -4.81
N LEU A 150 0.50 5.65 -4.51
CA LEU A 150 0.97 6.77 -3.72
C LEU A 150 1.24 7.94 -4.67
N ARG A 151 0.51 9.03 -4.52
CA ARG A 151 0.63 10.20 -5.40
C ARG A 151 1.70 11.15 -4.86
N PRO A 152 2.46 11.83 -5.74
CA PRO A 152 3.40 12.84 -5.29
C PRO A 152 2.64 13.99 -4.64
N HIS A 153 3.22 14.59 -3.60
CA HIS A 153 2.70 15.79 -2.98
C HIS A 153 3.06 17.01 -3.84
N PHE A 154 2.08 17.87 -4.16
CA PHE A 154 2.21 18.91 -5.18
C PHE A 154 2.57 20.31 -4.66
N ARG A 155 2.77 20.55 -3.35
CA ARG A 155 3.22 21.87 -2.89
C ARG A 155 4.59 22.20 -3.52
N ASN A 156 4.60 23.25 -4.33
CA ASN A 156 5.76 23.72 -5.09
C ASN A 156 6.75 24.45 -4.18
N PHE A 157 7.64 23.72 -3.52
CA PHE A 157 8.77 24.33 -2.80
C PHE A 157 9.94 24.68 -3.75
N SER A 158 9.99 24.11 -4.96
CA SER A 158 10.85 24.54 -6.09
C SER A 158 10.37 23.95 -7.44
N ARG A 159 10.79 24.54 -8.57
CA ARG A 159 10.26 24.24 -9.92
C ARG A 159 10.52 22.78 -10.39
N ARG A 160 9.40 22.08 -10.66
CA ARG A 160 9.20 20.81 -11.40
C ARG A 160 9.36 19.51 -10.58
N LEU A 161 8.24 19.05 -10.03
CA LEU A 161 8.06 17.76 -9.33
C LEU A 161 7.78 16.60 -10.30
N VAL A 162 8.14 15.37 -9.90
CA VAL A 162 7.66 14.14 -10.56
C VAL A 162 6.14 14.07 -10.40
N LYS A 163 5.42 13.81 -11.51
CA LYS A 163 3.95 13.74 -11.52
C LYS A 163 3.40 12.31 -11.49
N SER A 164 4.23 11.34 -11.88
CA SER A 164 3.82 9.93 -11.90
C SER A 164 3.69 9.41 -10.47
N PRO A 165 2.61 8.69 -10.14
CA PRO A 165 2.49 8.02 -8.84
C PRO A 165 3.48 6.85 -8.73
N LYS A 166 3.72 6.40 -7.51
CA LYS A 166 4.34 5.09 -7.23
C LYS A 166 3.25 4.02 -7.07
N LEU A 167 3.54 2.79 -7.50
CA LEU A 167 2.63 1.64 -7.41
C LEU A 167 3.03 0.74 -6.23
N TYR A 168 2.05 0.34 -5.43
CA TYR A 168 2.21 -0.58 -4.30
C TYR A 168 1.06 -1.59 -4.23
N PHE A 169 1.26 -2.66 -3.47
CA PHE A 169 0.27 -3.72 -3.24
C PHE A 169 -0.35 -3.57 -1.85
N TYR A 170 -1.63 -3.90 -1.70
CA TYR A 170 -2.28 -3.90 -0.38
C TYR A 170 -1.81 -5.04 0.53
N ASP A 171 -1.21 -6.09 -0.05
CA ASP A 171 -0.74 -7.28 0.63
C ASP A 171 0.66 -7.68 0.14
N THR A 172 1.61 -7.78 1.07
CA THR A 172 3.00 -8.10 0.73
C THR A 172 3.27 -9.58 0.54
N GLY A 173 2.42 -10.47 1.06
CA GLY A 173 2.58 -11.90 0.82
C GLY A 173 2.20 -12.25 -0.62
N LEU A 174 1.15 -11.60 -1.16
CA LEU A 174 0.82 -11.68 -2.58
C LEU A 174 1.99 -11.15 -3.44
N LEU A 175 2.59 -10.04 -3.01
CA LEU A 175 3.73 -9.47 -3.70
C LEU A 175 4.96 -10.40 -3.68
N CYS A 176 5.26 -11.03 -2.53
CA CYS A 176 6.30 -12.05 -2.41
C CYS A 176 6.05 -13.22 -3.38
N TYR A 177 4.81 -13.73 -3.43
CA TYR A 177 4.43 -14.78 -4.38
C TYR A 177 4.67 -14.37 -5.84
N LEU A 178 4.24 -13.16 -6.24
CA LEU A 178 4.40 -12.67 -7.62
C LEU A 178 5.88 -12.49 -8.02
N LEU A 179 6.74 -12.19 -7.05
CA LEU A 179 8.19 -12.09 -7.22
C LEU A 179 8.90 -13.46 -7.22
N GLY A 180 8.19 -14.55 -6.91
CA GLY A 180 8.77 -15.89 -6.79
C GLY A 180 9.59 -16.08 -5.52
N ILE A 181 9.26 -15.35 -4.45
CA ILE A 181 9.86 -15.52 -3.13
C ILE A 181 9.13 -16.66 -2.43
N GLU A 182 9.85 -17.72 -2.08
CA GLU A 182 9.30 -18.98 -1.56
C GLU A 182 9.48 -19.13 -0.04
N SER A 183 10.30 -18.29 0.58
CA SER A 183 10.47 -18.25 2.04
C SER A 183 10.82 -16.86 2.54
N ALA A 184 10.55 -16.60 3.83
CA ALA A 184 10.94 -15.36 4.49
C ALA A 184 12.47 -15.13 4.47
N ASP A 185 13.26 -16.20 4.52
CA ASP A 185 14.73 -16.09 4.54
C ASP A 185 15.31 -15.58 3.21
N GLN A 186 14.64 -15.81 2.08
CA GLN A 186 15.07 -15.25 0.80
C GLN A 186 15.00 -13.71 0.79
N LEU A 187 14.18 -13.10 1.67
CA LEU A 187 14.05 -11.65 1.74
C LEU A 187 15.35 -10.96 2.17
N PHE A 188 16.18 -11.58 3.03
CA PHE A 188 17.41 -10.94 3.55
C PHE A 188 18.36 -10.50 2.45
N THR A 189 18.44 -11.25 1.35
CA THR A 189 19.33 -10.97 0.22
C THR A 189 18.59 -10.50 -1.03
N HIS A 190 17.26 -10.38 -0.97
CA HIS A 190 16.47 -9.98 -2.12
C HIS A 190 16.74 -8.51 -2.50
N TYR A 191 17.01 -8.25 -3.78
CA TYR A 191 17.35 -6.90 -4.25
C TYR A 191 16.24 -5.86 -4.02
N LEU A 192 14.97 -6.30 -3.95
CA LEU A 192 13.81 -5.45 -3.60
C LEU A 192 13.47 -5.42 -2.11
N ARG A 193 14.31 -5.93 -1.19
CA ARG A 193 14.00 -5.99 0.25
C ARG A 193 13.57 -4.62 0.81
N GLY A 194 14.27 -3.55 0.41
CA GLY A 194 13.92 -2.18 0.79
C GLY A 194 12.52 -1.78 0.30
N ASN A 195 12.24 -1.95 -0.99
CA ASN A 195 10.94 -1.60 -1.56
C ASN A 195 9.79 -2.46 -1.01
N LEU A 196 10.05 -3.73 -0.67
CA LEU A 196 9.08 -4.62 -0.03
C LEU A 196 8.72 -4.10 1.37
N PHE A 197 9.73 -3.70 2.14
CA PHE A 197 9.53 -3.10 3.47
C PHE A 197 8.80 -1.74 3.38
N GLU A 198 9.17 -0.91 2.42
CA GLU A 198 8.48 0.36 2.11
C GLU A 198 6.99 0.11 1.78
N ASN A 199 6.70 -0.84 0.89
CA ASN A 199 5.33 -1.24 0.58
C ASN A 199 4.58 -1.69 1.83
N PHE A 200 5.20 -2.49 2.70
CA PHE A 200 4.57 -2.99 3.92
C PHE A 200 4.19 -1.85 4.87
N VAL A 201 5.10 -0.92 5.11
CA VAL A 201 4.84 0.25 5.95
C VAL A 201 3.71 1.09 5.35
N LEU A 202 3.80 1.46 4.07
CA LEU A 202 2.79 2.28 3.40
C LEU A 202 1.41 1.61 3.36
N ALA A 203 1.35 0.31 3.12
CA ALA A 203 0.09 -0.44 3.14
C ALA A 203 -0.54 -0.42 4.55
N ASN A 204 0.25 -0.56 5.61
CA ASN A 204 -0.25 -0.48 6.98
C ASN A 204 -0.71 0.92 7.38
N LEU A 205 0.04 1.97 7.04
CA LEU A 205 -0.39 3.35 7.26
C LEU A 205 -1.68 3.69 6.49
N LEU A 206 -1.83 3.14 5.28
CA LEU A 206 -3.05 3.30 4.49
C LEU A 206 -4.24 2.57 5.14
N LYS A 207 -4.03 1.33 5.59
CA LYS A 207 -5.03 0.54 6.35
C LYS A 207 -5.47 1.26 7.62
N TYR A 208 -4.53 1.84 8.37
CA TYR A 208 -4.83 2.63 9.57
C TYR A 208 -5.93 3.68 9.32
N ARG A 209 -5.90 4.34 8.15
CA ARG A 209 -6.89 5.35 7.80
C ARG A 209 -8.19 4.74 7.29
N LEU A 210 -8.09 3.84 6.31
CA LEU A 210 -9.26 3.29 5.63
C LEU A 210 -10.14 2.47 6.57
N HIS A 211 -9.54 1.72 7.50
CA HIS A 211 -10.29 0.95 8.50
C HIS A 211 -11.04 1.86 9.49
N ARG A 212 -10.64 3.14 9.60
CA ARG A 212 -11.32 4.18 10.38
C ARG A 212 -12.26 5.06 9.53
N GLY A 213 -12.53 4.66 8.28
CA GLY A 213 -13.38 5.42 7.36
C GLY A 213 -12.76 6.73 6.88
N GLN A 214 -11.44 6.89 7.02
CA GLN A 214 -10.73 8.09 6.62
C GLN A 214 -10.09 7.90 5.24
N PRO A 215 -10.20 8.88 4.32
CA PRO A 215 -9.51 8.82 3.03
C PRO A 215 -8.00 8.91 3.23
N SER A 216 -7.21 8.37 2.28
CA SER A 216 -5.76 8.52 2.29
C SER A 216 -5.36 10.00 2.28
N ASN A 217 -4.37 10.34 3.11
CA ASN A 217 -3.64 11.61 3.11
C ASN A 217 -2.12 11.37 2.96
N LEU A 218 -1.78 10.19 2.43
CA LEU A 218 -0.41 9.76 2.23
C LEU A 218 0.04 10.17 0.83
N HIS A 219 1.20 10.81 0.78
CA HIS A 219 1.87 11.21 -0.44
C HIS A 219 3.34 10.81 -0.36
N PHE A 220 4.07 10.89 -1.47
CA PHE A 220 5.54 10.92 -1.43
C PHE A 220 6.03 12.27 -1.95
N TRP A 221 7.30 12.59 -1.75
CA TRP A 221 7.91 13.77 -2.37
C TRP A 221 9.22 13.39 -3.01
N LEU A 222 9.46 13.88 -4.23
CA LEU A 222 10.67 13.60 -4.99
C LEU A 222 11.08 14.86 -5.75
N ASP A 223 12.29 15.35 -5.51
CA ASP A 223 12.86 16.47 -6.25
C ASP A 223 13.67 16.03 -7.47
N LYS A 224 14.09 17.02 -8.27
CA LYS A 224 14.93 16.80 -9.46
C LYS A 224 16.33 16.25 -9.15
N ASN A 225 16.81 16.41 -7.91
CA ASN A 225 18.10 15.92 -7.47
C ASN A 225 17.98 14.49 -6.90
N SER A 226 16.85 13.83 -7.14
CA SER A 226 16.53 12.49 -6.64
C SER A 226 16.56 12.39 -5.11
N ARG A 227 16.28 13.49 -4.41
CA ARG A 227 15.98 13.46 -2.97
C ARG A 227 14.53 13.09 -2.82
N GLU A 228 14.29 12.10 -1.99
CA GLU A 228 12.96 11.57 -1.75
C GLU A 228 12.58 11.73 -0.27
N ILE A 229 11.30 11.97 -0.01
CA ILE A 229 10.63 11.59 1.24
C ILE A 229 9.62 10.50 0.90
N ASP A 230 9.83 9.29 1.42
CA ASP A 230 9.04 8.09 1.06
C ASP A 230 7.55 8.27 1.38
N CYS A 231 7.25 8.92 2.51
CA CYS A 231 5.89 9.30 2.88
C CYS A 231 5.79 10.69 3.51
N LEU A 232 4.94 11.54 2.93
CA LEU A 232 4.42 12.75 3.54
C LEU A 232 2.97 12.52 3.97
N ILE A 233 2.71 12.74 5.24
CA ILE A 233 1.36 12.65 5.81
C ILE A 233 0.79 14.06 5.94
N GLU A 234 -0.28 14.36 5.20
CA GLU A 234 -0.89 15.68 5.15
C GLU A 234 -2.06 15.82 6.13
N LYS A 235 -2.02 16.80 7.04
CA LYS A 235 -3.18 17.13 7.90
C LYS A 235 -3.34 18.64 7.98
N GLY A 236 -4.28 19.17 7.18
CA GLY A 236 -4.47 20.62 7.06
C GLY A 236 -3.24 21.23 6.41
N GLU A 237 -2.60 22.19 7.08
CA GLU A 237 -1.37 22.82 6.57
C GLU A 237 -0.10 22.06 6.93
N ASN A 238 -0.18 21.10 7.86
CA ASN A 238 0.97 20.35 8.37
C ASN A 238 1.36 19.22 7.41
N LEU A 239 2.66 19.09 7.17
CA LEU A 239 3.25 17.98 6.41
C LEU A 239 4.26 17.26 7.28
N ARG A 240 3.96 16.02 7.65
CA ARG A 240 4.86 15.18 8.44
C ARG A 240 5.70 14.30 7.52
N PRO A 241 7.04 14.45 7.48
CA PRO A 241 7.90 13.60 6.68
C PRO A 241 8.24 12.30 7.39
N VAL A 242 8.18 11.21 6.64
CA VAL A 242 8.48 9.85 7.08
C VAL A 242 9.37 9.18 6.04
N GLU A 243 10.53 8.67 6.47
CA GLU A 243 11.39 7.77 5.69
C GLU A 243 11.18 6.33 6.13
N VAL A 244 11.44 5.37 5.23
CA VAL A 244 11.30 3.94 5.50
C VAL A 244 12.59 3.20 5.19
N GLU A 245 13.16 2.54 6.21
CA GLU A 245 14.50 1.97 6.14
C GLU A 245 14.52 0.51 6.59
N GLY A 246 14.74 -0.42 5.66
CA GLY A 246 14.74 -1.87 5.99
C GLY A 246 15.90 -2.32 6.90
N GLY A 247 16.83 -1.44 7.25
CA GLY A 247 17.93 -1.76 8.17
C GLY A 247 17.45 -1.96 9.60
N GLN A 248 18.05 -2.90 10.32
CA GLN A 248 17.68 -3.21 11.71
C GLN A 248 18.49 -2.40 12.75
N THR A 249 19.55 -1.73 12.32
CA THR A 249 20.40 -0.90 13.20
C THR A 249 19.93 0.54 13.18
N ALA A 250 19.77 1.15 14.35
CA ALA A 250 19.47 2.57 14.48
C ALA A 250 20.61 3.44 13.93
N LYS A 251 20.31 4.35 13.00
CA LYS A 251 21.31 5.22 12.36
C LYS A 251 20.80 6.65 12.21
N GLN A 252 21.61 7.62 12.63
CA GLN A 252 21.31 9.05 12.40
C GLN A 252 21.23 9.42 10.91
N ALA A 253 21.97 8.68 10.08
CA ALA A 253 22.03 8.91 8.64
C ALA A 253 20.67 8.80 7.94
N TYR A 254 19.70 8.06 8.52
CA TYR A 254 18.36 7.92 7.97
C TYR A 254 17.57 9.25 7.92
N PHE A 255 17.94 10.23 8.75
CA PHE A 255 17.29 11.55 8.75
C PHE A 255 17.86 12.52 7.69
N LYS A 256 18.82 12.09 6.86
CA LYS A 256 19.48 12.96 5.88
C LYS A 256 18.50 13.62 4.91
N ASN A 257 17.54 12.85 4.39
CA ASN A 257 16.55 13.36 3.44
C ASN A 257 15.55 14.30 4.12
N ILE A 258 15.08 13.95 5.32
CA ILE A 258 14.21 14.79 6.15
C ILE A 258 14.86 16.16 6.41
N LYS A 259 16.15 16.20 6.80
CA LYS A 259 16.89 17.46 6.97
C LYS A 259 16.90 18.30 5.72
N ALA A 260 17.24 17.67 4.59
CA ALA A 260 17.30 18.36 3.31
C ALA A 260 15.92 18.89 2.91
N TRP A 261 14.85 18.15 3.20
CA TRP A 261 13.48 18.54 2.95
C TRP A 261 13.01 19.69 3.85
N HIS A 262 13.33 19.68 5.15
CA HIS A 262 13.05 20.82 6.05
C HIS A 262 13.74 22.10 5.57
N ALA A 263 15.02 22.01 5.19
CA ALA A 263 15.76 23.16 4.65
C ALA A 263 15.14 23.73 3.37
N LEU A 264 14.50 22.89 2.55
CA LEU A 264 13.86 23.31 1.29
C LEU A 264 12.43 23.80 1.49
N SER A 265 11.66 23.17 2.38
CA SER A 265 10.25 23.46 2.59
C SER A 265 10.01 24.63 3.55
N GLY A 266 10.97 24.92 4.44
CA GLY A 266 10.81 25.86 5.54
C GLY A 266 9.92 25.33 6.67
N LEU A 267 9.39 24.11 6.53
CA LEU A 267 8.58 23.41 7.52
C LEU A 267 9.46 22.81 8.61
N GLN A 268 8.91 22.70 9.83
CA GLN A 268 9.63 22.31 11.05
C GLN A 268 8.92 21.17 11.81
N GLU A 269 7.97 20.51 11.16
CA GLU A 269 7.26 19.37 11.69
C GLU A 269 8.23 18.26 12.07
N LYS A 270 7.92 17.54 13.15
CA LYS A 270 8.75 16.41 13.60
C LYS A 270 8.84 15.37 12.48
N GLY A 271 10.07 15.04 12.06
CA GLY A 271 10.33 13.97 11.12
C GLY A 271 10.38 12.60 11.79
N TYR A 272 10.02 11.57 11.03
CA TYR A 272 10.02 10.19 11.49
C TYR A 272 10.79 9.29 10.54
N VAL A 273 11.44 8.27 11.08
CA VAL A 273 12.00 7.17 10.29
C VAL A 273 11.40 5.88 10.83
N ILE A 274 10.75 5.09 9.99
CA ILE A 274 10.30 3.74 10.34
C ILE A 274 11.36 2.76 9.85
N TYR A 275 11.93 1.97 10.75
CA TYR A 275 13.02 1.05 10.41
C TYR A 275 12.77 -0.39 10.85
N GLY A 276 13.56 -1.31 10.29
CA GLY A 276 13.43 -2.75 10.52
C GLY A 276 13.83 -3.25 11.92
N GLY A 277 14.29 -2.37 12.82
CA GLY A 277 14.66 -2.75 14.18
C GLY A 277 13.48 -2.81 15.15
N ASP A 278 13.76 -3.18 16.39
CA ASP A 278 12.80 -3.50 17.45
C ASP A 278 12.60 -2.37 18.48
N GLN A 279 13.42 -1.31 18.44
CA GLN A 279 13.38 -0.22 19.41
C GLN A 279 12.98 1.11 18.77
N SER A 280 12.06 1.81 19.41
CA SER A 280 11.71 3.18 19.07
C SER A 280 12.53 4.17 19.91
N LEU A 281 13.20 5.11 19.26
CA LEU A 281 14.16 6.03 19.86
C LEU A 281 13.89 7.48 19.46
N GLU A 282 14.10 8.40 20.40
CA GLU A 282 14.22 9.83 20.08
C GLU A 282 15.63 10.11 19.57
N MET A 283 15.71 10.76 18.40
CA MET A 283 16.96 11.09 17.73
C MET A 283 17.07 12.62 17.60
N PRO A 284 18.29 13.19 17.44
CA PRO A 284 18.47 14.64 17.30
C PRO A 284 17.60 15.32 16.23
N ASP A 285 17.23 14.61 15.16
CA ASP A 285 16.55 15.17 13.99
C ASP A 285 15.13 14.64 13.79
N GLY A 286 14.59 13.92 14.79
CA GLY A 286 13.25 13.34 14.73
C GLY A 286 13.12 12.06 15.55
N ARG A 287 12.10 11.25 15.27
CA ARG A 287 11.87 9.99 15.98
C ARG A 287 12.12 8.80 15.06
N LEU A 288 12.96 7.88 15.52
CA LEU A 288 13.14 6.57 14.89
C LEU A 288 12.13 5.61 15.51
N LEU A 289 11.35 4.92 14.69
CA LEU A 289 10.28 4.02 15.13
C LEU A 289 10.56 2.61 14.64
N SER A 290 10.47 1.64 15.54
CA SER A 290 10.35 0.24 15.13
C SER A 290 9.17 0.10 14.18
N TRP A 291 9.30 -0.76 13.18
CA TRP A 291 8.20 -1.14 12.30
C TRP A 291 6.94 -1.60 13.05
N ARG A 292 7.08 -2.10 14.29
CA ARG A 292 5.94 -2.48 15.15
C ARG A 292 5.14 -1.29 15.65
N ASP A 293 5.80 -0.14 15.82
CA ASP A 293 5.23 1.09 16.35
C ASP A 293 4.87 2.08 15.24
N MET A 294 4.84 1.63 13.98
CA MET A 294 4.69 2.51 12.82
C MET A 294 3.46 3.42 12.89
N ASP A 295 2.35 2.97 13.46
CA ASP A 295 1.11 3.73 13.60
C ASP A 295 1.29 5.03 14.43
N ALA A 296 2.35 5.12 15.24
CA ALA A 296 2.66 6.32 16.01
C ALA A 296 2.89 7.55 15.11
N VAL A 297 3.31 7.37 13.85
CA VAL A 297 3.44 8.48 12.89
C VAL A 297 2.09 9.10 12.49
N MET A 298 0.97 8.43 12.79
CA MET A 298 -0.38 8.90 12.44
C MET A 298 -1.01 9.76 13.54
N ALA A 299 -0.39 9.86 14.72
CA ALA A 299 -0.87 10.67 15.84
C ALA A 299 -0.51 12.15 15.64
N PHE A 300 -1.49 12.99 15.32
CA PHE A 300 -1.34 14.44 15.13
C PHE A 300 -2.03 15.23 16.24
#